data_AF-Q9X339-F1
#
_entry.id   AF-Q9X339-F1
#
_cell.length_a   1.000
_cell.length_b   1.000
_cell.length_c   1.000
_cell.angle_alpha   90.00
_cell.angle_beta   90.00
_cell.angle_gamma   90.00
#
_symmetry.space_group_name_H-M   'P 1'
#
loop_
_entity.id
_entity.type
_entity.pdbx_description
1 polymer ?
#
loop_
_entity_poly.entity_id
_entity_poly.type
_entity_poly.pdbx_seq_one_letter_code
_entity_poly.pdbx_strand_id
1 'polypeptide(L)'
;MFINMVFILAYPLLIGLIVQVVLLQKIKKPFYRSGKELTEQLKLKNMFLVESNILGDEEGTVYEVHQMPFSFSNGLINKDKSYKIIKQEYDRKVKEDLTKIAKWQVTTRARLVTTTHFRLYTIWQKNSTGYQLKK
;
A
#
# COMPACT_ATOMS: atom_id res chain seq x y z
N MET A 1 -16.94 -41.64 20.45
CA MET A 1 -16.41 -41.82 19.08
C MET A 1 -16.47 -40.54 18.25
N PHE A 2 -17.64 -39.89 18.17
CA PHE A 2 -17.82 -38.62 17.42
C PHE A 2 -16.91 -37.48 17.90
N ILE A 3 -16.76 -37.31 19.22
CA ILE A 3 -15.91 -36.26 19.83
C ILE A 3 -14.44 -36.43 19.43
N ASN A 4 -13.90 -37.66 19.49
CA ASN A 4 -12.52 -37.93 19.06
C ASN A 4 -12.30 -37.65 17.57
N MET A 5 -13.29 -37.93 16.72
CA MET A 5 -13.22 -37.65 15.29
C MET A 5 -13.26 -36.14 14.98
N VAL A 6 -14.03 -35.36 15.76
CA VAL A 6 -14.03 -33.88 15.68
C VAL A 6 -12.67 -33.31 16.08
N PHE A 7 -12.04 -33.83 17.15
CA PHE A 7 -10.69 -33.41 17.55
C PHE A 7 -9.62 -33.75 16.51
N ILE A 8 -9.71 -34.91 15.86
CA ILE A 8 -8.79 -35.32 14.79
C ILE A 8 -8.86 -34.39 13.57
N LEU A 9 -10.03 -33.82 13.27
CA LEU A 9 -10.20 -32.86 12.15
C LEU A 9 -9.89 -31.42 12.56
N ALA A 10 -10.25 -31.02 13.78
CA ALA A 10 -10.07 -29.65 14.26
C ALA A 10 -8.60 -29.29 14.51
N TYR A 11 -7.78 -30.23 15.01
CA TYR A 11 -6.37 -29.97 15.33
C TYR A 11 -5.52 -29.63 14.09
N PRO A 12 -5.59 -30.41 12.98
CA PRO A 12 -4.87 -30.08 11.75
C PRO A 12 -5.33 -28.77 11.12
N LEU A 13 -6.64 -28.47 11.19
CA LEU A 13 -7.18 -27.19 10.71
C LEU A 13 -6.65 -26.01 11.53
N LEU A 14 -6.64 -26.13 12.85
CA LEU A 14 -6.09 -25.10 13.73
C LEU A 14 -4.60 -24.88 13.48
N ILE A 15 -3.83 -25.97 13.34
CA ILE A 15 -2.39 -25.91 13.02
C ILE A 15 -2.18 -25.25 11.64
N GLY A 16 -2.96 -25.64 10.63
CA GLY A 16 -2.91 -25.02 9.30
C GLY A 16 -3.18 -23.52 9.35
N LEU A 17 -4.18 -23.10 10.13
CA LEU A 17 -4.52 -21.69 10.32
C LEU A 17 -3.41 -20.92 11.04
N ILE A 18 -2.81 -21.51 12.09
CA ILE A 18 -1.65 -20.92 12.79
C ILE A 18 -0.47 -20.75 11.83
N VAL A 19 -0.12 -21.80 11.07
CA VAL A 19 0.98 -21.75 10.09
C VAL A 19 0.71 -20.66 9.05
N GLN A 20 -0.51 -20.57 8.53
CA GLN A 20 -0.88 -19.56 7.55
C GLN A 20 -0.77 -18.13 8.12
N VAL A 21 -1.21 -17.91 9.36
CA VAL A 21 -1.04 -16.62 10.06
C VAL A 21 0.43 -16.29 10.27
N VAL A 22 1.26 -17.26 10.68
CA VAL A 22 2.71 -17.06 10.87
C VAL A 22 3.40 -16.73 9.54
N LEU A 23 3.08 -17.44 8.47
CA LEU A 23 3.62 -17.16 7.13
C LEU A 23 3.20 -15.77 6.64
N LEU A 24 1.93 -15.41 6.81
CA LEU A 24 1.43 -14.07 6.51
C LEU A 24 2.18 -12.99 7.31
N GLN A 25 2.45 -13.22 8.59
CA GLN A 25 3.23 -12.28 9.41
C GLN A 25 4.69 -12.18 8.95
N LYS A 26 5.33 -13.30 8.58
CA LYS A 26 6.71 -13.32 8.08
C LYS A 26 6.87 -12.57 6.77
N ILE A 27 5.88 -12.63 5.88
CA ILE A 27 5.92 -11.92 4.59
C ILE A 27 5.51 -10.45 4.75
N LYS A 28 4.45 -10.17 5.50
CA LYS A 28 3.91 -8.81 5.63
C LYS A 28 4.72 -7.91 6.55
N LYS A 29 5.41 -8.44 7.58
CA LYS A 29 6.21 -7.61 8.51
C LYS A 29 7.38 -6.91 7.81
N PRO A 30 8.23 -7.59 7.02
CA PRO A 30 9.34 -6.95 6.31
C PRO A 30 8.83 -5.91 5.31
N PHE A 31 7.81 -6.28 4.51
CA PHE A 31 7.17 -5.38 3.54
C PHE A 31 6.61 -4.11 4.22
N TYR A 32 5.89 -4.27 5.33
CA TYR A 32 5.36 -3.12 6.07
C TYR A 32 6.47 -2.29 6.72
N ARG A 33 7.52 -2.93 7.21
CA ARG A 33 8.63 -2.26 7.89
C ARG A 33 9.47 -1.42 6.92
N SER A 34 9.88 -1.99 5.79
CA SER A 34 10.64 -1.26 4.76
C SER A 34 9.83 -0.08 4.24
N GLY A 35 8.53 -0.30 3.98
CA GLY A 35 7.67 0.78 3.54
C GLY A 35 7.44 1.85 4.61
N LYS A 36 7.38 1.47 5.89
CA LYS A 36 7.27 2.41 7.01
C LYS A 36 8.52 3.29 7.12
N GLU A 37 9.71 2.70 7.01
CA GLU A 37 10.98 3.45 7.06
C GLU A 37 11.07 4.50 5.93
N LEU A 38 10.76 4.11 4.69
CA LEU A 38 10.72 5.04 3.54
C LEU A 38 9.65 6.12 3.69
N THR A 39 8.47 5.75 4.18
CA THR A 39 7.35 6.68 4.42
C THR A 39 7.72 7.70 5.49
N GLU A 40 8.39 7.28 6.57
CA GLU A 40 8.87 8.15 7.64
C GLU A 40 9.98 9.08 7.15
N GLN A 41 10.95 8.57 6.37
CA GLN A 41 12.02 9.36 5.76
C GLN A 41 11.47 10.48 4.88
N LEU A 42 10.44 10.17 4.08
CA LEU A 42 9.79 11.12 3.18
C LEU A 42 8.71 11.97 3.87
N LYS A 43 8.43 11.73 5.15
CA LYS A 43 7.39 12.42 5.94
C LYS A 43 6.03 12.41 5.23
N LEU A 44 5.64 11.26 4.70
CA LEU A 44 4.34 11.06 4.05
C LEU A 44 3.25 10.84 5.10
N LYS A 45 2.05 11.40 4.86
CA LYS A 45 0.94 11.37 5.83
C LYS A 45 -0.22 10.46 5.41
N ASN A 46 -0.48 10.38 4.12
CA ASN A 46 -1.65 9.75 3.51
C ASN A 46 -1.26 8.66 2.51
N MET A 47 -0.02 8.70 2.02
CA MET A 47 0.54 7.72 1.09
C MET A 47 1.60 6.87 1.79
N PHE A 48 1.70 5.63 1.35
CA PHE A 48 2.64 4.64 1.82
C PHE A 48 3.51 4.22 0.62
N LEU A 49 4.82 4.30 0.77
CA LEU A 49 5.77 3.91 -0.26
C LEU A 49 6.52 2.68 0.22
N VAL A 50 6.60 1.64 -0.61
CA VAL A 50 7.22 0.37 -0.24
C VAL A 50 8.00 -0.22 -1.39
N GLU A 51 9.07 -0.91 -1.09
CA GLU A 51 9.82 -1.66 -2.10
C GLU A 51 8.99 -2.83 -2.63
N SER A 52 8.93 -2.94 -3.95
CA SER A 52 8.22 -3.98 -4.68
C SER A 52 9.15 -5.16 -4.93
N ASN A 53 8.59 -6.36 -4.83
CA ASN A 53 9.24 -7.59 -5.30
C ASN A 53 8.70 -8.05 -6.66
N ILE A 54 7.97 -7.19 -7.40
CA ILE A 54 7.29 -7.55 -8.65
C ILE A 54 8.30 -7.79 -9.77
N LEU A 55 9.33 -6.95 -9.87
CA LEU A 55 10.44 -7.18 -10.79
C LEU A 55 11.51 -7.89 -9.97
N GLY A 56 11.96 -9.07 -10.43
CA GLY A 56 13.02 -9.81 -9.76
C GLY A 56 14.33 -9.00 -9.68
N ASP A 57 15.29 -9.51 -8.92
CA ASP A 57 16.55 -8.81 -8.58
C ASP A 57 17.33 -8.28 -9.81
N GLU A 58 17.08 -8.82 -11.00
CA GLU A 58 17.76 -8.48 -12.25
C GLU A 58 17.32 -7.14 -12.87
N GLU A 59 16.11 -6.64 -12.59
CA GLU A 59 15.60 -5.40 -13.19
C GLU A 59 15.71 -4.17 -12.27
N GLY A 60 16.28 -4.35 -11.08
CA GLY A 60 16.51 -3.29 -10.10
C GLY A 60 15.28 -2.93 -9.27
N THR A 61 15.52 -2.17 -8.20
CA THR A 61 14.50 -1.85 -7.21
C THR A 61 13.35 -1.01 -7.78
N VAL A 62 12.13 -1.54 -7.66
CA VAL A 62 10.88 -0.83 -7.93
C VAL A 62 10.21 -0.49 -6.61
N TYR A 63 9.52 0.64 -6.54
CA TYR A 63 8.72 1.01 -5.39
C TYR A 63 7.25 1.12 -5.76
N GLU A 64 6.40 0.60 -4.88
CA GLU A 64 4.96 0.69 -4.99
C GLU A 64 4.41 1.84 -4.17
N VAL A 65 3.52 2.60 -4.78
CA VAL A 65 2.80 3.69 -4.12
C VAL A 65 1.41 3.20 -3.72
N HIS A 66 1.17 3.12 -2.42
CA HIS A 66 -0.09 2.70 -1.81
C HIS A 66 -0.72 3.82 -1.00
N GLN A 67 -2.01 3.71 -0.74
CA GLN A 67 -2.66 4.55 0.25
C GLN A 67 -2.31 4.04 1.66
N MET A 68 -2.08 4.94 2.63
CA MET A 68 -1.86 4.52 4.02
C MET A 68 -3.05 3.68 4.50
N PRO A 69 -2.81 2.61 5.27
CA PRO A 69 -3.90 1.85 5.89
C PRO A 69 -4.70 2.78 6.81
N PHE A 70 -5.98 3.00 6.51
CA PHE A 70 -6.87 3.76 7.39
C PHE A 70 -7.30 2.89 8.55
N SER A 71 -7.59 3.53 9.67
CA SER A 71 -8.45 2.94 10.68
C SER A 71 -9.75 2.48 10.02
N PHE A 72 -10.16 1.24 10.31
CA PHE A 72 -11.43 0.71 9.81
C PHE A 72 -12.55 1.66 10.20
N SER A 73 -13.25 2.16 9.19
CA SER A 73 -14.44 2.96 9.38
C SER A 73 -15.67 2.09 9.16
N ASN A 74 -16.81 2.53 9.69
CA ASN A 74 -18.10 1.88 9.46
C ASN A 74 -18.61 1.97 8.00
N GLY A 75 -17.78 2.46 7.05
CA GLY A 75 -18.10 2.55 5.63
C GLY A 75 -19.12 3.65 5.25
N LEU A 76 -19.74 4.31 6.24
CA LEU A 76 -20.80 5.30 6.03
C LEU A 76 -20.32 6.75 6.22
N ILE A 77 -19.01 6.96 6.40
CA ILE A 77 -18.43 8.27 6.72
C ILE A 77 -18.76 9.37 5.68
N ASN A 78 -19.07 8.97 4.45
CA ASN A 78 -19.33 9.87 3.34
C ASN A 78 -20.77 9.79 2.81
N LYS A 79 -21.70 9.17 3.55
CA LYS A 79 -23.08 8.95 3.10
C LYS A 79 -23.76 10.25 2.66
N ASP A 80 -23.50 11.35 3.36
CA ASP A 80 -24.13 12.66 3.11
C ASP A 80 -23.31 13.56 2.18
N LYS A 81 -22.16 13.09 1.68
CA LYS A 81 -21.29 13.86 0.80
C LYS A 81 -21.51 13.44 -0.66
N SER A 82 -21.59 14.43 -1.54
CA SER A 82 -21.56 14.15 -2.98
C SER A 82 -20.19 13.60 -3.39
N TYR A 83 -20.19 12.73 -4.40
CA TYR A 83 -18.97 12.16 -4.98
C TYR A 83 -17.92 13.23 -5.35
N LYS A 84 -18.36 14.37 -5.87
CA LYS A 84 -17.48 15.48 -6.28
C LYS A 84 -16.70 16.04 -5.09
N ILE A 85 -17.36 16.22 -3.95
CA ILE A 85 -16.74 16.72 -2.72
C ILE A 85 -15.73 15.70 -2.18
N ILE A 86 -16.12 14.43 -2.12
CA ILE A 86 -15.25 13.34 -1.65
C ILE A 86 -13.97 13.28 -2.50
N LYS A 87 -14.12 13.37 -3.83
CA LYS A 87 -12.99 13.39 -4.75
C LYS A 87 -12.06 14.58 -4.50
N GLN A 88 -12.60 15.79 -4.36
CA GLN A 88 -11.79 16.98 -4.11
C GLN A 88 -11.06 16.93 -2.76
N GLU A 89 -11.72 16.44 -1.72
CA GLU A 89 -11.10 16.24 -0.41
C GLU A 89 -9.96 15.22 -0.49
N TYR A 90 -10.16 14.11 -1.20
CA TYR A 90 -9.15 13.09 -1.40
C TYR A 90 -7.95 13.62 -2.18
N ASP A 91 -8.18 14.24 -3.35
CA ASP A 91 -7.13 14.83 -4.17
C ASP A 91 -6.29 15.83 -3.37
N ARG A 92 -6.93 16.66 -2.53
CA ARG A 92 -6.23 17.62 -1.65
C ARG A 92 -5.38 16.92 -0.60
N LYS A 93 -5.86 15.84 0.00
CA LYS A 93 -5.13 15.09 1.05
C LYS A 93 -3.86 14.46 0.50
N VAL A 94 -3.92 13.82 -0.67
CA VAL A 94 -2.77 13.07 -1.21
C VAL A 94 -1.80 13.94 -1.99
N LYS A 95 -2.20 15.13 -2.45
CA LYS A 95 -1.39 16.01 -3.31
C LYS A 95 0.03 16.26 -2.76
N GLU A 96 0.14 16.65 -1.51
CA GLU A 96 1.44 16.97 -0.89
C GLU A 96 2.39 15.77 -0.93
N ASP A 97 1.89 14.59 -0.57
CA ASP A 97 2.67 13.36 -0.54
C ASP A 97 3.09 12.90 -1.93
N LEU A 98 2.18 12.98 -2.92
CA LEU A 98 2.52 12.64 -4.31
C LEU A 98 3.61 13.58 -4.86
N THR A 99 3.55 14.88 -4.56
CA THR A 99 4.63 15.81 -4.93
C THR A 99 5.96 15.45 -4.26
N LYS A 100 5.95 15.06 -2.98
CA LYS A 100 7.18 14.63 -2.26
C LYS A 100 7.78 13.37 -2.88
N ILE A 101 6.95 12.36 -3.12
CA ILE A 101 7.37 11.09 -3.74
C ILE A 101 7.93 11.38 -5.14
N ALA A 102 7.31 12.28 -5.91
CA ALA A 102 7.77 12.59 -7.25
C ALA A 102 9.13 13.31 -7.25
N LYS A 103 9.33 14.27 -6.35
CA LYS A 103 10.64 14.91 -6.14
C LYS A 103 11.70 13.88 -5.76
N TRP A 104 11.37 13.02 -4.81
CA TRP A 104 12.26 11.94 -4.39
C TRP A 104 12.62 11.01 -5.56
N GLN A 105 11.62 10.64 -6.37
CA GLN A 105 11.81 9.79 -7.55
C GLN A 105 12.84 10.37 -8.53
N VAL A 106 12.78 11.67 -8.82
CA VAL A 106 13.76 12.31 -9.72
C VAL A 106 15.16 12.25 -9.13
N THR A 107 15.27 12.54 -7.82
CA THR A 107 16.56 12.56 -7.12
C THR A 107 17.21 11.19 -7.06
N THR A 108 16.45 10.14 -6.78
CA THR A 108 16.98 8.77 -6.62
C THR A 108 16.94 7.96 -7.90
N ARG A 109 16.29 8.47 -8.96
CA ARG A 109 15.94 7.72 -10.18
C ARG A 109 15.16 6.43 -9.88
N ALA A 110 14.41 6.43 -8.79
CA ALA A 110 13.61 5.28 -8.39
C ALA A 110 12.53 4.97 -9.45
N ARG A 111 12.32 3.68 -9.70
CA ARG A 111 11.20 3.22 -10.52
C ARG A 111 9.95 3.13 -9.65
N LEU A 112 8.86 3.77 -10.06
CA LEU A 112 7.60 3.75 -9.33
C LEU A 112 6.55 2.98 -10.10
N VAL A 113 5.79 2.14 -9.40
CA VAL A 113 4.57 1.52 -9.91
C VAL A 113 3.41 1.88 -8.97
N THR A 114 2.30 2.34 -9.53
CA THR A 114 1.07 2.58 -8.77
C THR A 114 0.23 1.31 -8.84
N THR A 115 0.36 0.41 -7.87
CA THR A 115 -0.17 -0.96 -7.98
C THR A 115 -1.65 -1.10 -7.64
N THR A 116 -2.28 -0.13 -6.96
CA THR A 116 -3.58 -0.40 -6.31
C THR A 116 -4.81 0.32 -6.86
N HIS A 117 -4.71 1.38 -7.67
CA HIS A 117 -5.91 2.01 -8.26
C HIS A 117 -5.64 2.91 -9.48
N PHE A 118 -6.39 2.73 -10.58
CA PHE A 118 -6.27 3.57 -11.79
C PHE A 118 -6.47 5.08 -11.50
N ARG A 119 -7.33 5.41 -10.52
CA ARG A 119 -7.50 6.79 -10.05
C ARG A 119 -6.23 7.36 -9.42
N LEU A 120 -5.50 6.56 -8.64
CA LEU A 120 -4.27 7.01 -8.02
C LEU A 120 -3.23 7.34 -9.09
N TYR A 121 -3.16 6.53 -10.15
CA TYR A 121 -2.36 6.83 -11.34
C TYR A 121 -2.73 8.17 -11.98
N THR A 122 -4.02 8.46 -12.21
CA THR A 122 -4.44 9.76 -12.78
C THR A 122 -4.07 10.93 -11.87
N ILE A 123 -4.25 10.79 -10.56
CA ILE A 123 -3.92 11.83 -9.58
C ILE A 123 -2.40 12.03 -9.51
N TRP A 124 -1.62 10.95 -9.56
CA TRP A 124 -0.17 11.00 -9.69
C TRP A 124 0.25 11.77 -10.94
N GLN A 125 -0.27 11.40 -12.11
CA GLN A 125 0.04 12.05 -13.37
C GLN A 125 -0.19 13.57 -13.32
N LYS A 126 -1.29 13.99 -12.71
CA LYS A 126 -1.64 15.41 -12.55
C LYS A 126 -0.73 16.18 -11.59
N ASN A 127 -0.33 15.57 -10.48
CA ASN A 127 0.40 16.28 -9.41
C ASN A 127 1.92 16.14 -9.53
N SER A 128 2.39 15.20 -10.35
CA SER A 128 3.80 14.85 -10.50
C SER A 128 4.38 15.22 -11.88
N THR A 129 3.62 15.87 -12.77
CA THR A 129 3.99 16.11 -14.18
C THR A 129 5.38 16.72 -14.37
N GLY A 130 5.79 17.67 -13.52
CA GLY A 130 7.12 18.31 -13.58
C GLY A 130 8.27 17.50 -12.99
N TYR A 131 7.97 16.36 -12.38
CA TYR A 131 8.91 15.49 -11.66
C TYR A 131 8.91 14.06 -12.20
N GLN A 132 8.26 13.82 -13.33
CA GLN A 132 8.29 12.50 -13.96
C GLN A 132 9.58 12.34 -14.75
N LEU A 133 10.24 11.19 -14.57
CA LEU A 133 11.28 10.76 -15.48
C LEU A 133 10.64 10.63 -16.88
N LYS A 134 11.15 11.40 -17.84
CA LYS A 134 10.73 11.25 -19.24
C LYS A 134 11.06 9.82 -19.67
N LYS A 135 10.07 9.16 -20.28
CA LYS A 135 10.26 7.84 -20.89
C LYS A 135 11.32 7.91 -21.99
#